data_AF-N8ZZ81-F1
#
_entry.id   AF-N8ZZ81-F1
#
_cell.length_a   1.000
_cell.length_b   1.000
_cell.length_c   1.000
_cell.angle_alpha   90.00
_cell.angle_beta   90.00
_cell.angle_gamma   90.00
#
_symmetry.space_group_name_H-M   'P 1'
#
loop_
_entity.id
_entity.type
_entity.pdbx_description
1 polymer ?
#
loop_
_entity_poly.entity_id
_entity_poly.type
_entity_poly.pdbx_seq_one_letter_code
_entity_poly.pdbx_strand_id
1 'polypeptide(L)'
;MIDYNKIMAMIAHWLESEINGYIGSDYGPDYNSLFLSPLSRPVANSFIEKMKSDIPLLKKLSADQIQLWAEDEGFEKKTIYLRVGQQVAINLNQVREMQLARNGETFDVDAS
;
A
#
# COMPACT_ATOMS: atom_id res chain seq x y z
N MET A 1 -1.55 -17.29 -19.68
CA MET A 1 -1.69 -15.83 -19.50
C MET A 1 -1.74 -15.57 -18.01
N ILE A 2 -0.97 -14.62 -17.48
CA ILE A 2 -1.12 -14.25 -16.05
C ILE A 2 -2.44 -13.50 -15.93
N ASP A 3 -3.28 -13.93 -15.01
CA ASP A 3 -4.62 -13.38 -14.82
C ASP A 3 -4.54 -12.04 -14.08
N TYR A 4 -5.14 -10.98 -14.65
CA TYR A 4 -5.09 -9.64 -14.08
C TYR A 4 -5.75 -9.57 -12.70
N ASN A 5 -6.85 -10.29 -12.48
CA ASN A 5 -7.54 -10.30 -11.19
C ASN A 5 -6.66 -10.93 -10.11
N LYS A 6 -5.87 -11.95 -10.46
CA LYS A 6 -4.87 -12.52 -9.55
C LYS A 6 -3.79 -11.51 -9.17
N ILE A 7 -3.28 -10.74 -10.13
CA ILE A 7 -2.30 -9.66 -9.83
C ILE A 7 -2.91 -8.65 -8.87
N MET A 8 -4.12 -8.17 -9.16
CA MET A 8 -4.81 -7.20 -8.30
C MET A 8 -5.09 -7.76 -6.90
N ALA A 9 -5.47 -9.03 -6.79
CA ALA A 9 -5.67 -9.69 -5.49
C ALA A 9 -4.37 -9.79 -4.68
N MET A 10 -3.23 -10.07 -5.34
CA MET A 10 -1.92 -10.08 -4.67
C MET A 10 -1.51 -8.69 -4.19
N ILE A 11 -1.76 -7.65 -4.99
CA ILE A 11 -1.48 -6.26 -4.61
C ILE A 11 -2.38 -5.84 -3.46
N ALA A 12 -3.68 -6.14 -3.51
CA ALA A 12 -4.61 -5.86 -2.42
C ALA A 12 -4.18 -6.57 -1.13
N HIS A 13 -3.85 -7.86 -1.20
CA HIS A 13 -3.35 -8.63 -0.06
C HIS A 13 -2.09 -8.00 0.54
N TRP A 14 -1.12 -7.63 -0.30
CA TRP A 14 0.09 -6.94 0.15
C TRP A 14 -0.24 -5.61 0.82
N LEU A 15 -1.06 -4.76 0.21
CA LEU A 15 -1.44 -3.47 0.77
C LEU A 15 -2.18 -3.57 2.12
N GLU A 16 -2.95 -4.65 2.33
CA GLU A 16 -3.68 -4.90 3.57
C GLU A 16 -2.85 -5.64 4.64
N SER A 17 -1.69 -6.20 4.26
CA SER A 17 -0.85 -6.98 5.18
C SER A 17 -0.36 -6.11 6.35
N GLU A 18 -0.51 -6.64 7.56
CA GLU A 18 -0.10 -5.95 8.78
C GLU A 18 1.41 -5.70 8.80
N ILE A 19 1.81 -4.59 9.42
CA ILE A 19 3.23 -4.35 9.72
C ILE A 19 3.69 -5.46 10.67
N ASN A 20 4.70 -6.23 10.26
CA ASN A 20 5.16 -7.44 10.96
C ASN A 20 4.11 -8.57 11.05
N GLY A 21 3.10 -8.61 10.17
CA GLY A 21 2.06 -9.64 10.17
C GLY A 21 2.59 -11.06 9.90
N TYR A 22 3.81 -11.18 9.39
CA TYR A 22 4.49 -12.45 9.16
C TYR A 22 5.75 -12.54 10.01
N ILE A 23 5.76 -13.44 10.99
CA ILE A 23 6.90 -13.65 11.90
C ILE A 23 8.14 -14.02 11.07
N GLY A 24 9.23 -13.26 11.26
CA GLY A 24 10.51 -13.50 10.58
C GLY A 24 10.53 -13.07 9.11
N SER A 25 9.54 -12.32 8.63
CA SER A 25 9.45 -11.80 7.28
C SER A 25 9.20 -10.29 7.32
N ASP A 26 9.86 -9.54 6.44
CA ASP A 26 9.58 -8.11 6.27
C ASP A 26 8.41 -7.85 5.29
N TYR A 27 7.71 -8.90 4.85
CA TYR A 27 6.64 -8.81 3.85
C TYR A 27 5.56 -7.80 4.23
N GLY A 28 5.25 -6.91 3.29
CA GLY A 28 4.17 -5.92 3.42
C GLY A 28 4.61 -4.50 3.07
N PRO A 29 3.71 -3.52 3.18
CA PRO A 29 3.96 -2.14 2.82
C PRO A 29 4.66 -1.39 3.96
N ASP A 30 5.70 -0.63 3.62
CA ASP A 30 6.31 0.32 4.57
C ASP A 30 5.56 1.66 4.54
N TYR A 31 4.35 1.64 5.11
CA TYR A 31 3.49 2.83 5.20
C TYR A 31 4.11 3.96 6.04
N ASN A 32 4.92 3.63 7.04
CA ASN A 32 5.51 4.64 7.91
C ASN A 32 6.50 5.50 7.12
N SER A 33 7.41 4.89 6.36
CA SER A 33 8.32 5.62 5.48
C SER A 33 7.57 6.41 4.40
N LEU A 34 6.46 5.86 3.89
CA LEU A 34 5.66 6.51 2.85
C LEU A 34 4.91 7.75 3.34
N PHE A 35 4.25 7.68 4.51
CA PHE A 35 3.37 8.76 4.99
C PHE A 35 4.06 9.79 5.90
N LEU A 36 5.13 9.40 6.60
CA LEU A 36 5.86 10.30 7.51
C LEU A 36 6.96 11.11 6.81
N SER A 37 7.11 10.94 5.50
CA SER A 37 8.07 11.68 4.67
C SER A 37 7.35 12.37 3.50
N PRO A 38 7.85 13.53 3.02
CA PRO A 38 7.37 14.10 1.77
C PRO A 38 7.51 13.09 0.64
N LEU A 39 6.46 12.93 -0.18
CA LEU A 39 6.50 12.02 -1.33
C LEU A 39 7.50 12.55 -2.36
N SER A 40 8.70 12.00 -2.31
CA SER A 40 9.81 12.29 -3.21
C SER A 40 10.09 11.09 -4.11
N ARG A 41 10.83 11.31 -5.20
CA ARG A 41 11.20 10.22 -6.12
C ARG A 41 11.92 9.05 -5.41
N PRO A 42 12.86 9.26 -4.46
CA PRO A 42 13.45 8.17 -3.70
C PRO A 42 12.43 7.40 -2.84
N VAL A 43 11.54 8.10 -2.12
CA VAL A 43 10.51 7.46 -1.28
C VAL A 43 9.56 6.61 -2.11
N ALA A 44 9.07 7.16 -3.22
CA ALA A 44 8.19 6.42 -4.14
C ALA A 44 8.89 5.19 -4.76
N ASN A 45 10.15 5.34 -5.17
CA ASN A 45 10.92 4.24 -5.73
C ASN A 45 11.11 3.11 -4.71
N SER A 46 11.55 3.43 -3.49
CA SER A 46 11.75 2.41 -2.45
C SER A 46 10.46 1.63 -2.14
N PHE A 47 9.31 2.32 -2.09
CA PHE A 47 8.02 1.67 -1.87
C PHE A 47 7.65 0.70 -3.01
N ILE A 48 7.82 1.15 -4.27
CA ILE A 48 7.56 0.31 -5.45
C ILE A 48 8.55 -0.85 -5.55
N GLU A 49 9.82 -0.63 -5.22
CA GLU A 49 10.86 -1.67 -5.20
C GLU A 49 10.55 -2.74 -4.16
N LYS A 50 10.14 -2.33 -2.95
CA LYS A 50 9.68 -3.27 -1.92
C LYS A 50 8.48 -4.09 -2.40
N MET A 51 7.47 -3.45 -2.97
CA MET A 51 6.31 -4.14 -3.53
C MET A 51 6.69 -5.16 -4.61
N LYS A 52 7.64 -4.83 -5.50
CA LYS A 52 8.15 -5.76 -6.52
C LYS A 52 9.02 -6.88 -5.93
N SER A 53 9.69 -6.63 -4.81
CA SER A 53 10.45 -7.65 -4.09
C SER A 53 9.52 -8.67 -3.45
N ASP A 54 8.50 -8.18 -2.74
CA ASP A 54 7.51 -8.99 -2.02
C ASP A 54 6.55 -9.71 -2.98
N ILE A 55 6.26 -9.12 -4.14
CA ILE A 55 5.45 -9.71 -5.21
C ILE A 55 6.29 -9.83 -6.49
N PRO A 56 7.14 -10.86 -6.63
CA PRO A 56 8.07 -11.00 -7.77
C PRO A 56 7.40 -11.00 -9.15
N LEU A 57 6.12 -11.37 -9.22
CA LEU A 57 5.34 -11.35 -10.45
C LEU A 57 5.24 -9.93 -11.06
N LEU A 58 5.24 -8.89 -10.21
CA LEU A 58 5.18 -7.49 -10.65
C LEU A 58 6.46 -7.02 -11.35
N LYS A 59 7.58 -7.74 -11.21
CA LYS A 59 8.81 -7.46 -11.95
C LYS A 59 8.65 -7.63 -13.47
N LYS A 60 7.59 -8.35 -13.90
CA LYS A 60 7.24 -8.51 -15.32
C LYS A 60 6.44 -7.33 -15.88
N LEU A 61 5.92 -6.45 -15.02
CA LEU A 61 5.22 -5.24 -15.45
C LEU A 61 6.23 -4.19 -15.89
N SER A 62 5.94 -3.47 -16.97
CA SER A 62 6.79 -2.35 -17.41
C SER A 62 6.76 -1.23 -16.37
N ALA A 63 7.79 -0.38 -16.37
CA ALA A 63 7.93 0.70 -15.40
C ALA A 63 6.71 1.63 -15.34
N ASP A 64 6.04 1.86 -16.47
CA ASP A 64 4.87 2.75 -16.58
C ASP A 64 3.58 2.19 -15.98
N GLN A 65 3.55 0.88 -15.68
CA GLN A 65 2.37 0.18 -15.14
C GLN A 65 2.23 0.32 -13.63
N ILE A 66 3.25 0.78 -12.91
CA ILE A 66 3.17 1.05 -11.47
C ILE A 66 3.69 2.44 -11.20
N GLN A 67 2.83 3.31 -10.67
CA GLN A 67 3.18 4.70 -10.38
C GLN A 67 2.60 5.12 -9.03
N LEU A 68 3.33 5.96 -8.30
CA LEU A 68 2.83 6.70 -7.14
C LEU A 68 2.76 8.19 -7.46
N TRP A 69 1.73 8.85 -6.97
CA TRP A 69 1.64 10.31 -6.93
C TRP A 69 0.87 10.74 -5.69
N ALA A 70 0.94 12.03 -5.39
CA ALA A 70 0.18 12.63 -4.32
C ALA A 70 -0.64 13.79 -4.87
N GLU A 71 -1.84 13.95 -4.34
CA GLU A 71 -2.73 15.07 -4.62
C GLU A 71 -3.04 15.81 -3.30
N ASP A 72 -3.19 17.11 -3.40
CA ASP A 72 -3.61 17.95 -2.28
C ASP A 72 -5.15 17.95 -2.20
N GLU A 73 -5.69 17.44 -1.09
CA GLU A 73 -7.11 17.49 -0.76
C GLU A 73 -7.35 18.69 0.16
N GLY A 74 -7.67 19.84 -0.44
CA GLY A 74 -7.81 21.10 0.28
C GLY A 74 -6.44 21.64 0.71
N PHE A 75 -6.36 22.21 1.92
CA PHE A 75 -5.16 22.92 2.37
C PHE A 75 -4.24 22.07 3.29
N GLU A 76 -4.81 21.07 3.96
CA GLU A 76 -4.12 20.39 5.08
C GLU A 76 -3.88 18.90 4.81
N LYS A 77 -4.52 18.32 3.79
CA LYS A 77 -4.47 16.89 3.52
C LYS A 77 -3.78 16.58 2.22
N LYS A 78 -2.91 15.59 2.24
CA LYS A 78 -2.27 15.01 1.07
C LYS A 78 -2.66 13.54 0.95
N THR A 79 -3.21 13.18 -0.20
CA THR A 79 -3.63 11.82 -0.51
C THR A 79 -2.63 11.19 -1.47
N ILE A 80 -2.11 10.02 -1.13
CA ILE A 80 -1.17 9.27 -1.96
C ILE A 80 -1.94 8.19 -2.73
N TYR A 81 -1.76 8.19 -4.04
CA TYR A 81 -2.39 7.21 -4.93
C TYR A 81 -1.34 6.28 -5.55
N LEU A 82 -1.70 5.00 -5.63
CA LEU A 82 -0.98 3.98 -6.36
C LEU A 82 -1.74 3.62 -7.62
N ARG A 83 -1.13 3.81 -8.79
CA ARG A 83 -1.67 3.33 -10.06
C ARG A 83 -1.10 1.96 -10.36
N VAL A 84 -1.98 1.03 -10.71
CA VAL A 84 -1.62 -0.27 -11.27
C VAL A 84 -2.28 -0.41 -12.64
N GLY A 85 -1.47 -0.71 -13.66
CA GLY A 85 -1.92 -0.76 -15.04
C GLY A 85 -2.32 0.62 -15.57
N GLN A 86 -3.29 0.64 -16.48
CA GLN A 86 -3.71 1.88 -17.15
C GLN A 86 -4.84 2.63 -16.44
N GLN A 87 -5.58 2.00 -15.51
CA GLN A 87 -6.86 2.54 -15.05
C GLN A 87 -7.11 2.45 -13.54
N VAL A 88 -6.37 1.64 -12.79
CA VAL A 88 -6.68 1.45 -11.36
C VAL A 88 -5.84 2.40 -10.52
N ALA A 89 -6.49 3.39 -9.89
CA ALA A 89 -5.90 4.25 -8.87
C ALA A 89 -6.40 3.81 -7.49
N ILE A 90 -5.48 3.44 -6.61
CA ILE A 90 -5.76 2.99 -5.24
C ILE A 90 -5.38 4.13 -4.28
N ASN A 91 -6.32 4.60 -3.47
CA ASN A 91 -6.06 5.58 -2.42
C ASN A 91 -5.38 4.89 -1.22
N LEU A 92 -4.09 5.14 -1.03
CA LEU A 92 -3.32 4.46 0.02
C LEU A 92 -3.67 4.96 1.42
N ASN A 93 -4.11 6.22 1.56
CA ASN A 93 -4.57 6.75 2.85
C ASN A 93 -5.79 5.96 3.34
N GLN A 94 -6.78 5.75 2.46
CA GLN A 94 -7.98 4.97 2.78
C GLN A 94 -7.65 3.52 3.15
N VAL A 95 -6.75 2.87 2.40
CA VAL A 95 -6.32 1.50 2.73
C VAL A 95 -5.71 1.45 4.13
N ARG A 96 -4.86 2.42 4.47
CA ARG A 96 -4.22 2.51 5.78
C ARG A 96 -5.23 2.77 6.90
N GLU A 97 -6.19 3.67 6.70
CA GLU A 97 -7.27 3.94 7.64
C GLU A 97 -8.09 2.69 7.93
N MET A 98 -8.47 1.93 6.89
CA MET A 98 -9.20 0.67 7.04
C MET A 98 -8.39 -0.39 7.79
N GLN A 99 -7.08 -0.47 7.54
CA GLN A 99 -6.18 -1.38 8.27
C GLN A 99 -6.11 -1.03 9.76
N LEU A 100 -5.98 0.27 10.10
CA LEU A 100 -5.92 0.72 11.49
C LEU A 100 -7.25 0.48 12.22
N ALA A 101 -8.38 0.67 11.54
CA ALA A 101 -9.70 0.38 12.11
C ALA A 101 -9.85 -1.11 12.47
N ARG A 102 -9.47 -2.03 11.56
CA ARG A 102 -9.51 -3.48 11.80
C ARG A 102 -8.67 -3.91 13.02
N ASN A 103 -7.58 -3.21 13.30
CA ASN A 103 -6.66 -3.54 14.39
C ASN A 103 -6.98 -2.82 15.70
N GLY A 104 -7.85 -1.82 15.68
CA GLY A 104 -8.17 -0.94 16.82
C GLY A 104 -9.40 -1.35 17.63
N GLU A 105 -10.22 -2.29 17.15
CA GLU A 105 -11.51 -2.62 17.75
C GLU A 105 -11.48 -3.93 18.55
N THR A 106 -10.87 -3.91 19.73
CA THR A 106 -11.39 -4.68 20.87
C THR A 106 -12.04 -3.66 21.80
N PHE A 107 -13.33 -3.41 21.61
CA PHE A 107 -14.14 -2.78 22.66
C PHE A 107 -14.25 -3.80 23.79
N ASP A 108 -13.48 -3.59 24.86
CA ASP A 108 -13.73 -4.27 26.13
C ASP A 108 -15.03 -3.69 26.70
N VAL A 109 -16.12 -4.45 26.57
CA VAL A 109 -17.45 -4.09 27.08
C VAL A 109 -17.71 -4.65 28.48
N ASP A 110 -16.70 -5.22 29.16
CA ASP A 110 -16.85 -5.85 30.47
C ASP A 110 -16.07 -5.13 31.58
N ALA A 111 -16.07 -3.79 31.56
CA ALA A 111 -15.91 -3.02 32.79
C ALA A 111 -17.23 -3.06 33.60
N SER A 112 -17.53 -4.22 34.19
CA SER A 112 -18.56 -4.40 35.24
C SER A 112 -17.98 -4.16 36.63
#